data_AF-A0A950KQI2-F1
#
_entry.id   AF-A0A950KQI2-F1
#
_cell.length_a   1.000
_cell.length_b   1.000
_cell.length_c   1.000
_cell.angle_alpha   90.00
_cell.angle_beta   90.00
_cell.angle_gamma   90.00
#
_symmetry.space_group_name_H-M   'P 1'
#
loop_
_entity.id
_entity.type
_entity.pdbx_description
1 polymer ?
#
loop_
_entity_poly.entity_id
_entity_poly.type
_entity_poly.pdbx_seq_one_letter_code
_entity_poly.pdbx_strand_id
1 'polypeptide(L)'
;MSRPERNYLPVVPDALETEEFLPIVIEDGRELGRRERVDICSTYERALADAEQFAERCKPLRAGHRLCAGTAPSGRPMGADRPMSSEYRLPAELVHLFRELKAPAAARTFGKLAERARAEEWSYERFVEALLSTEVSSRESSGGRLRIRAARFPAHKTLEEFDFTFQRSVKKQVIEHLGQLDFLHAKDNVILLGPPGTGKTHLAIALGIRACLAGQRVLFRTATEWVAALGDAQRQARLDDELHRLERIPLLVCDEVGYIPFDPQAASLMFMLVSRRYERASLIVTSNKPFSKAHRFE
;
A
#
# COMPACT_ATOMS: atom_id res chain seq x y z
N MET A 1 34.36 -19.23 15.78
CA MET A 1 33.04 -18.98 16.42
C MET A 1 31.99 -18.88 15.34
N SER A 2 31.38 -20.03 15.05
CA SER A 2 30.33 -20.26 14.07
C SER A 2 29.02 -19.61 14.55
N ARG A 3 28.40 -18.78 13.69
CA ARG A 3 27.03 -18.29 13.92
C ARG A 3 26.06 -19.48 13.74
N PRO A 4 25.01 -19.62 14.58
CA PRO A 4 24.06 -20.70 14.40
C PRO A 4 23.26 -20.48 13.12
N GLU A 5 23.17 -21.52 12.29
CA GLU A 5 22.19 -21.63 11.22
C GLU A 5 20.80 -21.57 11.85
N ARG A 6 20.03 -20.52 11.55
CA ARG A 6 18.60 -20.51 11.87
C ARG A 6 17.92 -21.41 10.86
N ASN A 7 17.64 -22.63 11.28
CA ASN A 7 16.69 -23.53 10.64
C ASN A 7 15.35 -22.79 10.53
N TYR A 8 14.97 -22.41 9.31
CA TYR A 8 13.58 -22.06 8.99
C TYR A 8 12.83 -23.38 8.83
N LEU A 9 12.40 -23.96 9.96
CA LEU A 9 11.31 -24.93 9.96
C LEU A 9 10.00 -24.15 9.71
N PRO A 10 9.13 -24.59 8.80
CA PRO A 10 7.86 -23.93 8.56
C PRO A 10 6.96 -24.16 9.80
N VAL A 11 6.57 -23.07 10.44
CA VAL A 11 5.47 -23.07 11.41
C VAL A 11 4.21 -22.75 10.62
N VAL A 12 3.59 -23.74 9.97
CA VAL A 12 2.16 -23.73 9.63
C VAL A 12 1.69 -25.18 9.50
N PRO A 13 0.97 -25.72 10.51
CA PRO A 13 -0.34 -26.30 10.16
C PRO A 13 -1.46 -26.10 11.21
N ASP A 14 -1.29 -25.28 12.26
CA ASP A 14 -2.28 -25.21 13.36
C ASP A 14 -3.09 -23.89 13.44
N ALA A 15 -2.91 -22.95 12.51
CA ALA A 15 -3.47 -21.59 12.64
C ALA A 15 -4.89 -21.38 12.06
N LEU A 16 -5.54 -22.40 11.52
CA LEU A 16 -6.85 -22.27 10.86
C LEU A 16 -8.01 -23.01 11.56
N GLU A 17 -7.78 -23.58 12.74
CA GLU A 17 -8.87 -24.08 13.60
C GLU A 17 -9.50 -22.97 14.48
N THR A 18 -8.89 -21.79 14.58
CA THR A 18 -9.38 -20.68 15.39
C THR A 18 -10.25 -19.72 14.57
N GLU A 19 -11.42 -19.37 15.14
CA GLU A 19 -12.54 -18.70 14.48
C GLU A 19 -12.29 -17.26 13.95
N GLU A 20 -11.07 -16.71 14.07
CA GLU A 20 -10.81 -15.26 14.02
C GLU A 20 -10.21 -14.69 12.73
N PHE A 21 -9.73 -15.52 11.78
CA PHE A 21 -8.76 -15.04 10.77
C PHE A 21 -9.13 -15.26 9.29
N LEU A 22 -10.43 -15.30 8.97
CA LEU A 22 -10.88 -15.46 7.58
C LEU A 22 -10.83 -14.14 6.80
N PRO A 23 -10.26 -14.11 5.58
CA PRO A 23 -10.24 -12.90 4.76
C PRO A 23 -11.66 -12.44 4.40
N ILE A 24 -11.84 -11.14 4.19
CA ILE A 24 -13.07 -10.57 3.66
C ILE A 24 -13.12 -10.91 2.17
N VAL A 25 -13.97 -11.86 1.77
CA VAL A 25 -14.12 -12.27 0.38
C VAL A 25 -15.40 -11.69 -0.20
N ILE A 26 -15.26 -10.89 -1.25
CA ILE A 26 -16.37 -10.33 -2.03
C ILE A 26 -16.38 -11.02 -3.38
N GLU A 27 -17.36 -11.89 -3.61
CA GLU A 27 -17.59 -12.58 -4.88
C GLU A 27 -18.93 -12.17 -5.45
N ASP A 28 -18.94 -11.76 -6.73
CA ASP A 28 -20.11 -11.19 -7.38
C ASP A 28 -20.79 -10.14 -6.50
N GLY A 29 -19.97 -9.37 -5.78
CA GLY A 29 -20.40 -8.24 -4.97
C GLY A 29 -21.15 -8.54 -3.66
N ARG A 30 -21.27 -9.82 -3.31
CA ARG A 30 -21.70 -10.24 -1.97
C ARG A 30 -20.47 -10.62 -1.16
N GLU A 31 -20.43 -10.20 0.10
CA GLU A 31 -19.50 -10.78 1.07
C GLU A 31 -19.90 -12.22 1.37
N LEU A 32 -18.98 -13.15 1.15
CA LEU A 32 -19.20 -14.58 1.33
C LEU A 32 -19.37 -14.94 2.82
N GLY A 33 -20.26 -15.88 3.08
CA GLY A 33 -20.51 -16.39 4.43
C GLY A 33 -19.32 -17.18 4.99
N ARG A 34 -19.33 -17.45 6.29
CA ARG A 34 -18.25 -18.17 6.99
C ARG A 34 -17.88 -19.51 6.32
N ARG A 35 -18.86 -20.36 5.99
CA ARG A 35 -18.62 -21.66 5.34
C ARG A 35 -17.90 -21.51 4.00
N GLU A 36 -18.36 -20.57 3.17
CA GLU A 36 -17.78 -20.29 1.85
C GLU A 36 -16.33 -19.75 1.98
N ARG A 37 -16.06 -18.93 2.99
CA ARG A 37 -14.69 -18.44 3.29
C ARG A 37 -13.74 -19.55 3.78
N VAL A 38 -14.23 -20.48 4.60
CA VAL A 38 -13.45 -21.65 5.07
C VAL A 38 -13.12 -22.60 3.91
N ASP A 39 -14.07 -22.82 2.99
CA ASP A 39 -13.83 -23.63 1.79
C ASP A 39 -12.75 -23.01 0.88
N ILE A 40 -12.65 -21.68 0.85
CA ILE A 40 -11.60 -20.96 0.12
C ILE A 40 -10.24 -21.07 0.83
N CYS A 41 -10.19 -20.97 2.16
CA CYS A 41 -8.94 -21.14 2.91
C CYS A 41 -8.40 -22.57 2.83
N SER A 42 -9.25 -23.59 2.96
CA SER A 42 -8.86 -25.01 2.83
C SER A 42 -8.45 -25.41 1.40
N THR A 43 -8.93 -24.66 0.40
CA THR A 43 -8.44 -24.73 -0.99
C THR A 43 -7.02 -24.20 -1.11
N TYR A 44 -6.73 -23.07 -0.45
CA TYR A 44 -5.38 -22.54 -0.35
C TYR A 44 -4.46 -23.57 0.30
N GLU A 45 -4.80 -24.13 1.48
CA GLU A 45 -4.01 -25.15 2.18
C GLU A 45 -3.62 -26.37 1.34
N ARG A 46 -4.53 -26.86 0.49
CA ARG A 46 -4.19 -27.96 -0.43
C ARG A 46 -3.18 -27.54 -1.50
N ALA A 47 -3.31 -26.35 -2.07
CA ALA A 47 -2.29 -25.79 -2.95
C ALA A 47 -0.97 -25.45 -2.21
N LEU A 48 -1.04 -25.19 -0.90
CA LEU A 48 0.11 -24.91 -0.03
C LEU A 48 0.97 -26.15 0.22
N ALA A 49 0.36 -27.30 0.51
CA ALA A 49 1.07 -28.55 0.74
C ALA A 49 1.87 -29.02 -0.50
N ASP A 50 1.34 -28.79 -1.70
CA ASP A 50 1.99 -29.16 -2.97
C ASP A 50 3.20 -28.25 -3.30
N ALA A 51 3.16 -26.98 -2.90
CA ALA A 51 4.23 -26.01 -3.15
C ALA A 51 5.42 -26.15 -2.16
N GLU A 52 5.16 -26.56 -0.92
CA GLU A 52 6.21 -26.75 0.11
C GLU A 52 7.16 -27.91 -0.22
N GLN A 53 6.65 -29.04 -0.75
CA GLN A 53 7.48 -30.15 -1.22
C GLN A 53 8.46 -29.76 -2.34
N PHE A 54 8.12 -28.73 -3.12
CA PHE A 54 8.94 -28.26 -4.23
C PHE A 54 10.08 -27.32 -3.77
N ALA A 55 9.84 -26.48 -2.76
CA ALA A 55 10.83 -25.54 -2.21
C ALA A 55 12.02 -26.24 -1.54
N GLU A 56 11.81 -27.43 -0.99
CA GLU A 56 12.85 -28.20 -0.28
C GLU A 56 13.95 -28.73 -1.21
N ARG A 57 13.67 -28.86 -2.52
CA ARG A 57 14.61 -29.33 -3.55
C ARG A 57 15.59 -28.27 -4.06
N CYS A 58 15.39 -26.99 -3.74
CA CYS A 58 16.14 -25.89 -4.33
C CYS A 58 17.00 -25.12 -3.31
N LYS A 59 18.05 -25.75 -2.74
CA LYS A 59 19.08 -25.04 -1.96
C LYS A 59 20.18 -24.47 -2.90
N PRO A 60 20.55 -23.18 -2.81
CA PRO A 60 21.50 -22.58 -3.74
C PRO A 60 22.98 -22.67 -3.31
N LEU A 61 23.86 -22.86 -4.30
CA LEU A 61 25.32 -22.72 -4.25
C LEU A 61 25.73 -21.22 -4.22
N ARG A 62 26.79 -20.89 -3.46
CA ARG A 62 27.32 -19.53 -3.24
C ARG A 62 28.41 -19.13 -4.25
N ALA A 63 28.46 -17.83 -4.62
CA ALA A 63 29.62 -16.94 -4.90
C ALA A 63 29.15 -15.74 -5.78
N GLY A 64 29.65 -14.50 -5.81
CA GLY A 64 30.74 -13.76 -5.15
C GLY A 64 31.12 -12.49 -6.00
N HIS A 65 31.39 -11.33 -5.34
CA HIS A 65 32.13 -10.10 -5.82
C HIS A 65 31.57 -9.25 -7.01
N ARG A 66 31.81 -7.93 -7.22
CA ARG A 66 32.53 -6.78 -6.60
C ARG A 66 32.05 -5.46 -7.30
N LEU A 67 32.32 -4.32 -6.65
CA LEU A 67 32.00 -2.91 -6.99
C LEU A 67 32.73 -2.33 -8.23
N CYS A 68 32.23 -1.19 -8.75
CA CYS A 68 33.02 0.03 -9.03
C CYS A 68 32.15 1.28 -9.30
N ALA A 69 32.71 2.46 -8.99
CA ALA A 69 32.09 3.80 -8.91
C ALA A 69 32.47 4.74 -10.09
N GLY A 70 31.79 5.89 -10.22
CA GLY A 70 32.16 6.98 -11.14
C GLY A 70 31.50 8.33 -10.78
N THR A 71 32.26 9.43 -10.89
CA THR A 71 32.06 10.79 -10.35
C THR A 71 31.49 11.82 -11.36
N ALA A 72 31.08 12.99 -10.83
CA ALA A 72 30.42 14.15 -11.45
C ALA A 72 31.30 14.99 -12.42
N PRO A 73 30.76 16.07 -13.08
CA PRO A 73 30.80 17.40 -12.45
C PRO A 73 29.64 18.39 -12.79
N SER A 74 29.84 19.62 -12.30
CA SER A 74 28.99 20.79 -12.01
C SER A 74 28.48 21.66 -13.17
N GLY A 75 27.45 22.47 -12.88
CA GLY A 75 27.19 23.75 -13.57
C GLY A 75 25.93 24.48 -13.06
N ARG A 76 26.09 25.68 -12.48
CA ARG A 76 25.02 26.69 -12.30
C ARG A 76 25.13 27.75 -13.41
N PRO A 77 24.04 28.46 -13.71
CA PRO A 77 24.13 29.92 -13.60
C PRO A 77 22.93 30.57 -12.90
N MET A 78 23.11 31.85 -12.63
CA MET A 78 22.33 32.77 -11.79
C MET A 78 21.72 33.88 -12.66
N GLY A 79 20.62 34.48 -12.21
CA GLY A 79 20.05 35.74 -12.72
C GLY A 79 18.63 35.58 -13.28
N ALA A 80 17.69 36.50 -13.11
CA ALA A 80 17.65 37.77 -12.39
C ALA A 80 16.17 38.20 -12.23
N ASP A 81 15.97 39.15 -11.33
CA ASP A 81 14.75 39.85 -10.90
C ASP A 81 13.61 40.08 -11.90
N ARG A 82 12.39 40.06 -11.35
CA ARG A 82 11.43 41.19 -11.46
C ARG A 82 10.54 41.32 -10.22
N PRO A 83 10.14 42.55 -9.82
CA PRO A 83 9.65 42.81 -8.47
C PRO A 83 8.13 43.11 -8.38
N MET A 84 7.69 43.25 -7.12
CA MET A 84 6.53 44.01 -6.59
C MET A 84 5.19 43.30 -6.36
N SER A 85 4.96 42.96 -5.09
CA SER A 85 3.82 43.45 -4.29
C SER A 85 4.27 43.48 -2.83
N SER A 86 4.00 44.56 -2.09
CA SER A 86 4.56 44.89 -0.76
C SER A 86 4.63 43.69 0.19
N GLU A 87 5.77 43.02 0.16
CA GLU A 87 5.95 41.76 0.86
C GLU A 87 6.26 42.12 2.31
N TYR A 88 5.35 41.77 3.22
CA TYR A 88 5.65 41.71 4.64
C TYR A 88 6.81 40.73 4.81
N ARG A 89 8.05 41.25 4.75
CA ARG A 89 9.25 40.43 4.84
C ARG A 89 9.27 39.86 6.24
N LEU A 90 9.02 38.56 6.34
CA LEU A 90 9.06 37.85 7.61
C LEU A 90 10.39 38.18 8.31
N PRO A 91 10.37 38.56 9.60
CA PRO A 91 11.58 38.64 10.41
C PRO A 91 12.47 37.42 10.19
N ALA A 92 13.78 37.63 10.06
CA ALA A 92 14.73 36.54 9.75
C ALA A 92 14.60 35.36 10.73
N GLU A 93 14.34 35.65 12.00
CA GLU A 93 14.06 34.67 13.04
C GLU A 93 12.82 33.81 12.72
N LEU A 94 11.71 34.42 12.29
CA LEU A 94 10.51 33.68 11.93
C LEU A 94 10.74 32.78 10.71
N VAL A 95 11.52 33.24 9.72
CA VAL A 95 11.90 32.42 8.56
C VAL A 95 12.70 31.20 8.99
N HIS A 96 13.66 31.37 9.91
CA HIS A 96 14.45 30.27 10.45
C HIS A 96 13.59 29.28 11.22
N LEU A 97 12.75 29.76 12.15
CA LEU A 97 11.86 28.93 12.97
C LEU A 97 10.87 28.12 12.11
N PHE A 98 10.24 28.74 11.09
CA PHE A 98 9.37 28.00 10.19
C PHE A 98 10.11 26.91 9.40
N ARG A 99 11.37 27.14 9.04
CA ARG A 99 12.19 26.13 8.35
C ARG A 99 12.55 24.97 9.27
N GLU A 100 12.99 25.24 10.49
CA GLU A 100 13.32 24.21 11.49
C GLU A 100 12.11 23.34 11.84
N LEU A 101 10.94 23.97 12.03
CA LEU A 101 9.68 23.26 12.28
C LEU A 101 9.09 22.59 11.03
N LYS A 102 9.73 22.76 9.85
CA LYS A 102 9.25 22.29 8.54
C LYS A 102 7.82 22.74 8.25
N ALA A 103 7.51 24.00 8.51
CA ALA A 103 6.17 24.58 8.40
C ALA A 103 6.03 25.58 7.23
N PRO A 104 6.21 25.13 5.97
CA PRO A 104 6.25 26.02 4.82
C PRO A 104 4.90 26.62 4.43
N ALA A 105 3.77 25.99 4.77
CA ALA A 105 2.46 26.55 4.49
C ALA A 105 2.12 27.68 5.45
N ALA A 106 2.38 27.49 6.75
CA ALA A 106 2.30 28.56 7.75
C ALA A 106 3.18 29.76 7.36
N ALA A 107 4.43 29.52 6.93
CA ALA A 107 5.32 30.59 6.48
C ALA A 107 4.74 31.41 5.31
N ARG A 108 4.13 30.74 4.32
CA ARG A 108 3.52 31.41 3.16
C ARG A 108 2.26 32.20 3.52
N THR A 109 1.46 31.74 4.48
CA THR A 109 0.18 32.38 4.83
C THR A 109 0.28 33.36 6.00
N PHE A 110 1.39 33.35 6.74
CA PHE A 110 1.59 34.18 7.94
C PHE A 110 1.25 35.65 7.70
N GLY A 111 1.80 36.28 6.65
CA GLY A 111 1.59 37.72 6.41
C GLY A 111 0.10 38.06 6.26
N LYS A 112 -0.61 37.30 5.42
CA LYS A 112 -2.06 37.46 5.19
C LYS A 112 -2.88 37.18 6.46
N LEU A 113 -2.52 36.15 7.22
CA LEU A 113 -3.20 35.82 8.48
C LEU A 113 -2.95 36.88 9.56
N ALA A 114 -1.75 37.45 9.63
CA ALA A 114 -1.40 38.48 10.59
C ALA A 114 -2.13 39.80 10.31
N GLU A 115 -2.24 40.20 9.03
CA GLU A 115 -3.05 41.34 8.62
C GLU A 115 -4.52 41.15 8.97
N ARG A 116 -5.07 39.98 8.64
CA ARG A 116 -6.45 39.63 8.96
C ARG A 116 -6.72 39.61 10.46
N ALA A 117 -5.81 39.02 11.25
CA ALA A 117 -5.93 38.96 12.70
C ALA A 117 -5.93 40.36 13.34
N ARG A 118 -5.16 41.31 12.79
CA ARG A 118 -5.20 42.71 13.24
C ARG A 118 -6.50 43.40 12.85
N ALA A 119 -6.96 43.20 11.62
CA ALA A 119 -8.17 43.84 11.12
C ALA A 119 -9.46 43.35 11.81
N GLU A 120 -9.49 42.07 12.17
CA GLU A 120 -10.63 41.43 12.85
C GLU A 120 -10.43 41.31 14.38
N GLU A 121 -9.39 41.92 14.94
CA GLU A 121 -9.07 41.90 16.38
C GLU A 121 -9.07 40.48 17.01
N TRP A 122 -8.39 39.55 16.36
CA TRP A 122 -8.30 38.17 16.86
C TRP A 122 -7.48 38.09 18.15
N SER A 123 -7.86 37.16 19.04
CA SER A 123 -7.01 36.76 20.15
C SER A 123 -5.74 36.06 19.65
N TYR A 124 -4.70 36.05 20.48
CA TYR A 124 -3.44 35.38 20.13
C TYR A 124 -3.62 33.89 19.91
N GLU A 125 -4.48 33.25 20.71
CA GLU A 125 -4.82 31.83 20.59
C GLU A 125 -5.44 31.54 19.23
N ARG A 126 -6.43 32.34 18.81
CA ARG A 126 -7.10 32.19 17.51
C ARG A 126 -6.13 32.38 16.33
N PHE A 127 -5.20 33.33 16.44
CA PHE A 127 -4.18 33.53 15.41
C PHE A 127 -3.25 32.31 15.28
N VAL A 128 -2.76 31.79 16.42
CA VAL A 128 -1.89 30.60 16.43
C VAL A 128 -2.64 29.38 15.92
N GLU A 129 -3.89 29.18 16.35
CA GLU A 129 -4.76 28.10 15.88
C GLU A 129 -4.93 28.14 14.36
N ALA A 130 -5.27 29.30 13.79
CA ALA A 130 -5.44 29.44 12.34
C ALA A 130 -4.13 29.17 11.56
N LEU A 131 -3.00 29.65 12.08
CA LEU A 131 -1.69 29.44 11.46
C LEU A 131 -1.28 27.97 11.48
N LEU A 132 -1.40 27.30 12.63
CA LEU A 132 -1.07 25.88 12.79
C LEU A 132 -2.04 25.00 12.00
N SER A 133 -3.33 25.30 12.01
CA SER A 133 -4.34 24.57 11.22
C SER A 133 -4.02 24.60 9.74
N THR A 134 -3.58 25.76 9.21
CA THR A 134 -3.16 25.89 7.81
C THR A 134 -2.00 24.94 7.47
N GLU A 135 -1.02 24.81 8.36
CA GLU A 135 0.12 23.90 8.17
C GLU A 135 -0.33 22.44 8.25
N VAL A 136 -1.14 22.08 9.24
CA VAL A 136 -1.68 20.72 9.39
C VAL A 136 -2.46 20.31 8.15
N SER A 137 -3.42 21.13 7.70
CA SER A 137 -4.20 20.83 6.49
C SER A 137 -3.32 20.72 5.24
N SER A 138 -2.28 21.54 5.12
CA SER A 138 -1.31 21.44 4.02
C SER A 138 -0.50 20.14 4.09
N ARG A 139 -0.10 19.69 5.28
CA ARG A 139 0.65 18.43 5.48
C ARG A 139 -0.21 17.21 5.20
N GLU A 140 -1.46 17.20 5.65
CA GLU A 140 -2.40 16.12 5.37
C GLU A 140 -2.63 15.99 3.86
N SER A 141 -2.90 17.12 3.20
CA SER A 141 -3.09 17.19 1.74
C SER A 141 -1.83 16.76 0.98
N SER A 142 -0.65 17.23 1.39
CA SER A 142 0.61 16.91 0.71
C SER A 142 1.05 15.47 0.97
N GLY A 143 0.91 14.99 2.20
CA GLY A 143 1.24 13.63 2.61
C GLY A 143 0.40 12.59 1.88
N GLY A 144 -0.92 12.84 1.76
CA GLY A 144 -1.81 11.99 0.99
C GLY A 144 -1.38 11.88 -0.48
N ARG A 145 -1.16 13.03 -1.14
CA ARG A 145 -0.70 13.08 -2.54
C ARG A 145 0.64 12.40 -2.77
N LEU A 146 1.59 12.57 -1.85
CA LEU A 146 2.90 11.90 -1.92
C LEU A 146 2.75 10.38 -1.79
N ARG A 147 1.90 9.90 -0.88
CA ARG A 147 1.63 8.45 -0.73
C ARG A 147 0.92 7.87 -1.95
N ILE A 148 -0.07 8.58 -2.52
CA ILE A 148 -0.73 8.18 -3.78
C ILE A 148 0.30 8.03 -4.90
N ARG A 149 1.22 9.01 -5.04
CA ARG A 149 2.29 8.95 -6.05
C ARG A 149 3.27 7.80 -5.79
N ALA A 150 3.62 7.56 -4.54
CA ALA A 150 4.52 6.47 -4.14
C ALA A 150 3.90 5.08 -4.37
N ALA A 151 2.58 4.97 -4.25
CA ALA A 151 1.84 3.73 -4.45
C ALA A 151 1.81 3.25 -5.90
N ARG A 152 2.06 4.15 -6.87
CA ARG A 152 2.12 3.86 -8.31
C ARG A 152 0.84 3.23 -8.87
N PHE A 153 -0.32 3.72 -8.46
CA PHE A 153 -1.59 3.31 -9.07
C PHE A 153 -1.60 3.59 -10.58
N PRO A 154 -2.19 2.70 -11.41
CA PRO A 154 -2.24 2.87 -12.86
C PRO A 154 -3.21 3.99 -13.28
N ALA A 155 -4.19 4.31 -12.44
CA ALA A 155 -5.15 5.38 -12.64
C ALA A 155 -5.56 5.99 -11.30
N HIS A 156 -6.10 7.21 -11.33
CA HIS A 156 -6.78 7.80 -10.18
C HIS A 156 -8.25 7.43 -10.23
N LYS A 157 -8.73 6.66 -9.26
CA LYS A 157 -10.13 6.20 -9.15
C LYS A 157 -10.59 6.36 -7.71
N THR A 158 -11.73 6.98 -7.48
CA THR A 158 -12.27 7.13 -6.12
C THR A 158 -13.53 6.29 -5.91
N LEU A 159 -13.94 6.09 -4.65
CA LEU A 159 -15.14 5.32 -4.34
C LEU A 159 -16.41 6.08 -4.75
N GLU A 160 -16.36 7.40 -4.78
CA GLU A 160 -17.45 8.29 -5.21
C GLU A 160 -17.69 8.20 -6.72
N GLU A 161 -16.67 7.90 -7.51
CA GLU A 161 -16.75 7.66 -8.96
C GLU A 161 -17.28 6.27 -9.32
N PHE A 162 -17.47 5.37 -8.34
CA PHE A 162 -17.93 4.01 -8.59
C PHE A 162 -19.46 3.99 -8.78
N ASP A 163 -19.91 3.57 -9.96
CA ASP A 163 -21.34 3.46 -10.28
C ASP A 163 -21.95 2.16 -9.74
N PHE A 164 -22.54 2.25 -8.54
CA PHE A 164 -23.29 1.15 -7.91
C PHE A 164 -24.61 0.81 -8.62
N THR A 165 -25.11 1.66 -9.53
CA THR A 165 -26.36 1.39 -10.27
C THR A 165 -26.14 0.42 -11.42
N PHE A 166 -24.97 0.51 -12.05
CA PHE A 166 -24.51 -0.41 -13.10
C PHE A 166 -24.10 -1.76 -12.52
N GLN A 167 -23.40 -1.77 -11.39
CA GLN A 167 -22.95 -2.99 -10.72
C GLN A 167 -23.84 -3.37 -9.53
N ARG A 168 -24.99 -4.00 -9.82
CA ARG A 168 -25.99 -4.37 -8.79
C ARG A 168 -25.57 -5.51 -7.88
N SER A 169 -24.60 -6.31 -8.29
CA SER A 169 -24.16 -7.46 -7.52
C SER A 169 -23.39 -7.01 -6.26
N VAL A 170 -22.73 -5.85 -6.31
CA VAL A 170 -21.97 -5.26 -5.19
C VAL A 170 -22.85 -4.51 -4.22
N LYS A 171 -22.98 -5.03 -2.99
CA LYS A 171 -23.68 -4.31 -1.91
C LYS A 171 -22.90 -3.06 -1.52
N LYS A 172 -23.45 -1.89 -1.84
CA LYS A 172 -22.89 -0.57 -1.51
C LYS A 172 -22.44 -0.45 -0.04
N GLN A 173 -23.25 -0.96 0.89
CA GLN A 173 -22.94 -0.95 2.33
C GLN A 173 -21.60 -1.62 2.67
N VAL A 174 -21.26 -2.73 2.01
CA VAL A 174 -20.00 -3.46 2.24
C VAL A 174 -18.81 -2.63 1.77
N ILE A 175 -18.93 -1.99 0.61
CA ILE A 175 -17.87 -1.13 0.06
C ILE A 175 -17.70 0.14 0.89
N GLU A 176 -18.79 0.73 1.39
CA GLU A 176 -18.75 1.88 2.30
C GLU A 176 -18.09 1.53 3.63
N HIS A 177 -18.34 0.32 4.15
CA HIS A 177 -17.68 -0.21 5.34
C HIS A 177 -16.18 -0.44 5.12
N LEU A 178 -15.79 -1.11 4.02
CA LEU A 178 -14.38 -1.23 3.63
C LEU A 178 -13.72 0.15 3.44
N GLY A 179 -14.51 1.13 3.00
CA GLY A 179 -14.12 2.51 2.89
C GLY A 179 -13.79 3.21 4.21
N GLN A 180 -14.14 2.64 5.37
CA GLN A 180 -13.70 3.12 6.70
C GLN A 180 -12.30 2.64 7.05
N LEU A 181 -11.77 1.66 6.31
CA LEU A 181 -10.42 1.11 6.47
C LEU A 181 -10.16 0.35 7.78
N ASP A 182 -11.21 -0.03 8.52
CA ASP A 182 -11.11 -0.81 9.76
C ASP A 182 -10.32 -2.12 9.56
N PHE A 183 -10.45 -2.74 8.38
CA PHE A 183 -9.71 -3.94 7.99
C PHE A 183 -8.17 -3.76 8.05
N LEU A 184 -7.64 -2.54 7.89
CA LEU A 184 -6.20 -2.26 8.02
C LEU A 184 -5.72 -2.31 9.47
N HIS A 185 -6.61 -1.99 10.41
CA HIS A 185 -6.34 -2.11 11.84
C HIS A 185 -6.42 -3.56 12.29
N ALA A 186 -7.44 -4.29 11.83
CA ALA A 186 -7.64 -5.71 12.08
C ALA A 186 -6.60 -6.62 11.40
N LYS A 187 -5.85 -6.11 10.41
CA LYS A 187 -4.91 -6.89 9.57
C LYS A 187 -5.61 -7.90 8.67
N ASP A 188 -6.88 -7.65 8.36
CA ASP A 188 -7.66 -8.47 7.46
C ASP A 188 -7.27 -8.23 6.01
N ASN A 189 -7.34 -9.29 5.22
CA ASN A 189 -7.16 -9.24 3.78
C ASN A 189 -8.51 -9.11 3.09
N VAL A 190 -8.54 -8.38 1.99
CA VAL A 190 -9.75 -8.18 1.17
C VAL A 190 -9.54 -8.84 -0.18
N ILE A 191 -10.42 -9.75 -0.56
CA ILE A 191 -10.36 -10.47 -1.83
C ILE A 191 -11.57 -10.07 -2.66
N LEU A 192 -11.31 -9.47 -3.83
CA LEU A 192 -12.33 -9.05 -4.79
C LEU A 192 -12.36 -10.05 -5.96
N LEU A 193 -13.47 -10.75 -6.12
CA LEU A 193 -13.69 -11.75 -7.16
C LEU A 193 -14.86 -11.40 -8.06
N GLY A 194 -14.78 -11.84 -9.30
CA GLY A 194 -15.87 -11.78 -10.26
C GLY A 194 -15.40 -11.56 -11.69
N PRO A 195 -16.30 -11.63 -12.68
CA PRO A 195 -15.98 -11.50 -14.11
C PRO A 195 -15.17 -10.25 -14.47
N PRO A 196 -14.44 -10.21 -15.60
CA PRO A 196 -13.82 -8.97 -16.08
C PRO A 196 -14.88 -7.87 -16.28
N GLY A 197 -14.48 -6.60 -16.12
CA GLY A 197 -15.40 -5.46 -16.28
C GLY A 197 -16.29 -5.14 -15.06
N THR A 198 -16.20 -5.90 -13.97
CA THR A 198 -17.02 -5.68 -12.75
C THR A 198 -16.51 -4.58 -11.80
N GLY A 199 -15.40 -3.92 -12.14
CA GLY A 199 -14.85 -2.81 -11.36
C GLY A 199 -13.97 -3.20 -10.16
N LYS A 200 -13.51 -4.46 -10.05
CA LYS A 200 -12.61 -4.93 -8.96
C LYS A 200 -11.34 -4.08 -8.83
N THR A 201 -10.64 -3.84 -9.95
CA THR A 201 -9.45 -2.99 -9.98
C THR A 201 -9.77 -1.54 -9.59
N HIS A 202 -10.94 -1.01 -10.00
CA HIS A 202 -11.40 0.31 -9.57
C HIS A 202 -11.54 0.35 -8.05
N LEU A 203 -12.26 -0.61 -7.46
CA LEU A 203 -12.46 -0.70 -6.02
C LEU A 203 -11.13 -0.84 -5.26
N ALA A 204 -10.22 -1.69 -5.74
CA ALA A 204 -8.89 -1.86 -5.15
C ALA A 204 -8.06 -0.56 -5.16
N ILE A 205 -8.06 0.16 -6.29
CA ILE A 205 -7.41 1.48 -6.42
C ILE A 205 -8.07 2.50 -5.50
N ALA A 206 -9.40 2.56 -5.48
CA ALA A 206 -10.16 3.53 -4.71
C ALA A 206 -9.98 3.37 -3.20
N LEU A 207 -10.00 2.12 -2.71
CA LEU A 207 -9.65 1.79 -1.33
C LEU A 207 -8.19 2.16 -1.02
N GLY A 208 -7.26 1.86 -1.94
CA GLY A 208 -5.85 2.24 -1.79
C GLY A 208 -5.62 3.75 -1.75
N ILE A 209 -6.33 4.53 -2.57
CA ILE A 209 -6.28 5.99 -2.56
C ILE A 209 -6.85 6.52 -1.24
N ARG A 210 -8.00 6.00 -0.79
CA ARG A 210 -8.58 6.38 0.50
C ARG A 210 -7.63 6.09 1.66
N ALA A 211 -6.95 4.94 1.65
CA ALA A 211 -5.91 4.61 2.62
C ALA A 211 -4.73 5.60 2.58
N CYS A 212 -4.28 6.00 1.38
CA CYS A 212 -3.24 7.02 1.24
C CYS A 212 -3.65 8.37 1.83
N LEU A 213 -4.89 8.80 1.59
CA LEU A 213 -5.45 10.03 2.16
C LEU A 213 -5.53 9.94 3.69
N ALA A 214 -5.91 8.77 4.23
CA ALA A 214 -5.98 8.47 5.66
C ALA A 214 -4.61 8.22 6.35
N GLY A 215 -3.49 8.63 5.74
CA GLY A 215 -2.16 8.49 6.37
C GLY A 215 -1.39 7.21 6.03
N GLN A 216 -2.03 6.20 5.43
CA GLN A 216 -1.45 4.87 5.26
C GLN A 216 -0.58 4.76 4.01
N ARG A 217 0.56 4.05 4.12
CA ARG A 217 1.39 3.74 2.96
C ARG A 217 0.79 2.56 2.21
N VAL A 218 0.72 2.69 0.89
CA VAL A 218 0.19 1.67 -0.02
C VAL A 218 1.20 1.39 -1.12
N LEU A 219 1.26 0.16 -1.61
CA LEU A 219 1.86 -0.16 -2.91
C LEU A 219 0.87 -0.95 -3.75
N PHE A 220 0.72 -0.56 -5.00
CA PHE A 220 -0.07 -1.25 -6.00
C PHE A 220 0.85 -1.87 -7.03
N ARG A 221 0.63 -3.14 -7.36
CA ARG A 221 1.18 -3.81 -8.55
C ARG A 221 0.22 -4.90 -9.01
N THR A 222 0.30 -5.25 -10.29
CA THR A 222 -0.31 -6.50 -10.76
C THR A 222 0.44 -7.70 -10.16
N ALA A 223 -0.19 -8.86 -10.16
CA ALA A 223 0.41 -10.09 -9.65
C ALA A 223 1.68 -10.47 -10.43
N THR A 224 1.69 -10.24 -11.74
CA THR A 224 2.87 -10.47 -12.60
C THR A 224 4.02 -9.52 -12.25
N GLU A 225 3.73 -8.25 -11.96
CA GLU A 225 4.71 -7.26 -11.49
C GLU A 225 5.25 -7.59 -10.09
N TRP A 226 4.42 -8.10 -9.19
CA TRP A 226 4.86 -8.59 -7.88
C TRP A 226 5.84 -9.75 -8.03
N VAL A 227 5.47 -10.77 -8.80
CA VAL A 227 6.33 -11.92 -9.09
C VAL A 227 7.65 -11.49 -9.72
N ALA A 228 7.61 -10.60 -10.73
CA ALA A 228 8.82 -10.10 -11.38
C ALA A 228 9.75 -9.42 -10.37
N ALA A 229 9.22 -8.51 -9.54
CA ALA A 229 10.03 -7.78 -8.57
C ALA A 229 10.62 -8.69 -7.48
N LEU A 230 9.86 -9.69 -7.01
CA LEU A 230 10.35 -10.67 -6.04
C LEU A 230 11.38 -11.61 -6.68
N GLY A 231 11.17 -12.03 -7.93
CA GLY A 231 12.12 -12.83 -8.70
C GLY A 231 13.43 -12.09 -8.94
N ASP A 232 13.37 -10.79 -9.24
CA ASP A 232 14.55 -9.92 -9.36
C ASP A 232 15.31 -9.84 -8.01
N ALA A 233 14.59 -9.65 -6.90
CA ALA A 233 15.17 -9.62 -5.57
C ALA A 233 15.82 -10.96 -5.20
N GLN A 234 15.20 -12.08 -5.58
CA GLN A 234 15.74 -13.43 -5.38
C GLN A 234 17.04 -13.64 -6.18
N ARG A 235 17.07 -13.27 -7.47
CA ARG A 235 18.29 -13.36 -8.30
C ARG A 235 19.43 -12.49 -7.76
N GLN A 236 19.09 -11.40 -7.08
CA GLN A 236 20.05 -10.51 -6.43
C GLN A 236 20.36 -10.90 -4.97
N ALA A 237 19.92 -12.07 -4.51
CA ALA A 237 20.10 -12.58 -3.15
C ALA A 237 19.63 -11.62 -2.04
N ARG A 238 18.60 -10.81 -2.33
CA ARG A 238 18.00 -9.80 -1.43
C ARG A 238 16.49 -9.99 -1.22
N LEU A 239 16.00 -11.20 -1.48
CA LEU A 239 14.57 -11.53 -1.35
C LEU A 239 14.06 -11.27 0.06
N ASP A 240 14.80 -11.74 1.07
CA ASP A 240 14.42 -11.53 2.48
C ASP A 240 14.32 -10.05 2.82
N ASP A 241 15.30 -9.24 2.42
CA ASP A 241 15.27 -7.79 2.68
C ASP A 241 14.07 -7.12 2.03
N GLU A 242 13.73 -7.52 0.80
CA GLU A 242 12.56 -7.01 0.08
C GLU A 242 11.26 -7.43 0.77
N LEU A 243 11.14 -8.69 1.21
CA LEU A 243 9.99 -9.16 1.97
C LEU A 243 9.83 -8.41 3.30
N HIS A 244 10.91 -8.20 4.05
CA HIS A 244 10.88 -7.39 5.29
C HIS A 244 10.53 -5.92 5.03
N ARG A 245 10.96 -5.37 3.89
CA ARG A 245 10.58 -4.01 3.47
C ARG A 245 9.09 -3.94 3.17
N LEU A 246 8.55 -4.91 2.44
CA LEU A 246 7.15 -5.00 2.07
C LEU A 246 6.25 -5.23 3.29
N GLU A 247 6.65 -6.08 4.22
CA GLU A 247 5.94 -6.36 5.48
C GLU A 247 5.56 -5.07 6.25
N ARG A 248 6.46 -4.08 6.29
CA ARG A 248 6.24 -2.81 7.00
C ARG A 248 5.23 -1.87 6.33
N ILE A 249 4.79 -2.18 5.11
CA ILE A 249 3.81 -1.38 4.37
C ILE A 249 2.42 -1.86 4.78
N PRO A 250 1.57 -0.99 5.36
CA PRO A 250 0.28 -1.40 5.92
C PRO A 250 -0.64 -2.08 4.92
N LEU A 251 -0.64 -1.62 3.66
CA LEU A 251 -1.48 -2.18 2.60
C LEU A 251 -0.67 -2.45 1.33
N LEU A 252 -0.76 -3.67 0.83
CA LEU A 252 -0.37 -4.01 -0.53
C LEU A 252 -1.62 -4.30 -1.35
N VAL A 253 -1.60 -3.93 -2.63
CA VAL A 253 -2.63 -4.31 -3.59
C VAL A 253 -1.99 -5.20 -4.64
N CYS A 254 -2.55 -6.40 -4.81
CA CYS A 254 -2.18 -7.38 -5.82
C CYS A 254 -3.34 -7.54 -6.80
N ASP A 255 -3.23 -6.87 -7.94
CA ASP A 255 -4.26 -6.89 -8.97
C ASP A 255 -4.06 -8.09 -9.92
N GLU A 256 -5.15 -8.65 -10.45
CA GLU A 256 -5.11 -9.64 -11.54
C GLU A 256 -4.38 -10.95 -11.23
N VAL A 257 -4.53 -11.47 -10.00
CA VAL A 257 -3.91 -12.76 -9.57
C VAL A 257 -4.30 -13.94 -10.46
N GLY A 258 -5.46 -13.89 -11.11
CA GLY A 258 -5.90 -14.93 -12.05
C GLY A 258 -5.00 -15.14 -13.27
N TYR A 259 -4.07 -14.21 -13.55
CA TYR A 259 -3.16 -14.21 -14.69
C TYR A 259 -1.69 -14.49 -14.34
N ILE A 260 -1.39 -14.94 -13.12
CA ILE A 260 -0.02 -15.38 -12.79
C ILE A 260 0.37 -16.51 -13.77
N PRO A 261 1.53 -16.42 -14.44
CA PRO A 261 1.99 -17.48 -15.33
C PRO A 261 2.12 -18.80 -14.56
N PHE A 262 1.93 -19.92 -15.26
CA PHE A 262 2.06 -21.28 -14.71
C PHE A 262 3.52 -21.65 -14.43
N ASP A 263 4.18 -20.87 -13.58
CA ASP A 263 5.55 -21.06 -13.13
C ASP A 263 5.54 -21.39 -11.63
N PRO A 264 6.01 -22.58 -11.22
CA PRO A 264 6.13 -22.94 -9.81
C PRO A 264 6.93 -21.92 -8.98
N GLN A 265 7.93 -21.27 -9.58
CA GLN A 265 8.71 -20.24 -8.91
C GLN A 265 7.87 -18.99 -8.62
N ALA A 266 7.04 -18.56 -9.59
CA ALA A 266 6.12 -17.44 -9.41
C ALA A 266 5.12 -17.68 -8.27
N ALA A 267 4.55 -18.88 -8.22
CA ALA A 267 3.64 -19.28 -7.13
C ALA A 267 4.33 -19.25 -5.77
N SER A 268 5.55 -19.81 -5.67
CA SER A 268 6.36 -19.81 -4.45
C SER A 268 6.70 -18.39 -3.96
N LEU A 269 7.07 -17.48 -4.86
CA LEU A 269 7.36 -16.08 -4.52
C LEU A 269 6.12 -15.35 -3.98
N MET A 270 4.98 -15.53 -4.64
CA MET A 270 3.73 -14.93 -4.18
C MET A 270 3.30 -15.50 -2.83
N PHE A 271 3.48 -16.80 -2.63
CA PHE A 271 3.22 -17.46 -1.35
C PHE A 271 4.08 -16.86 -0.22
N MET A 272 5.40 -16.75 -0.41
CA MET A 272 6.28 -16.15 0.59
C MET A 272 5.86 -14.72 0.97
N LEU A 273 5.37 -13.93 0.01
CA LEU A 273 4.84 -12.60 0.27
C LEU A 273 3.57 -12.64 1.13
N VAL A 274 2.61 -13.50 0.79
CA VAL A 274 1.34 -13.62 1.53
C VAL A 274 1.60 -14.12 2.96
N SER A 275 2.38 -15.19 3.11
CA SER A 275 2.68 -15.79 4.42
C SER A 275 3.43 -14.84 5.34
N ARG A 276 4.34 -14.01 4.80
CA ARG A 276 5.03 -12.98 5.61
C ARG A 276 4.11 -11.90 6.16
N ARG A 277 2.97 -11.68 5.51
CA ARG A 277 2.03 -10.59 5.82
C ARG A 277 0.82 -11.05 6.60
N TYR A 278 0.52 -12.35 6.59
CA TYR A 278 -0.57 -12.94 7.37
C TYR A 278 -0.52 -12.45 8.82
N GLU A 279 -1.66 -11.95 9.33
CA GLU A 279 -1.84 -11.34 10.65
C GLU A 279 -0.97 -10.10 10.98
N ARG A 280 -0.12 -9.64 10.05
CA ARG A 280 0.83 -8.54 10.29
C ARG A 280 0.46 -7.28 9.50
N ALA A 281 -0.01 -7.44 8.27
CA ALA A 281 -0.40 -6.33 7.41
C ALA A 281 -1.35 -6.78 6.29
N SER A 282 -2.30 -5.92 5.94
CA SER A 282 -3.38 -6.25 5.02
C SER A 282 -2.94 -6.32 3.55
N LEU A 283 -3.66 -7.13 2.78
CA LEU A 283 -3.53 -7.29 1.34
C LEU A 283 -4.92 -7.12 0.71
N ILE A 284 -5.00 -6.35 -0.38
CA ILE A 284 -6.14 -6.40 -1.30
C ILE A 284 -5.73 -7.25 -2.49
N VAL A 285 -6.54 -8.23 -2.85
CA VAL A 285 -6.34 -9.10 -4.01
C VAL A 285 -7.52 -8.94 -4.97
N THR A 286 -7.25 -8.88 -6.28
CA THR A 286 -8.30 -9.03 -7.29
C THR A 286 -8.07 -10.27 -8.15
N SER A 287 -9.15 -10.97 -8.50
CA SER A 287 -9.10 -12.10 -9.44
C SER A 287 -10.37 -12.18 -10.27
N ASN A 288 -10.21 -12.60 -11.52
CA ASN A 288 -11.30 -12.90 -12.45
C ASN A 288 -11.71 -14.38 -12.45
N LYS A 289 -10.98 -15.24 -11.72
CA LYS A 289 -11.27 -16.67 -11.62
C LYS A 289 -12.08 -16.92 -10.34
N PRO A 290 -13.28 -17.53 -10.44
CA PRO A 290 -14.02 -17.97 -9.26
C PRO A 290 -13.22 -19.09 -8.56
N PHE A 291 -13.19 -19.08 -7.23
CA PHE A 291 -12.40 -20.06 -6.46
C PHE A 291 -12.84 -21.51 -6.72
N SER A 292 -14.11 -21.73 -7.06
CA SER A 292 -14.65 -23.05 -7.42
C SER A 292 -13.98 -23.72 -8.62
N LYS A 293 -13.30 -22.95 -9.49
CA LYS A 293 -12.55 -23.47 -10.65
C LYS A 293 -11.04 -23.42 -10.50
N ALA A 294 -10.53 -22.90 -9.38
CA ALA A 294 -9.11 -22.99 -9.07
C ALA A 294 -8.64 -24.44 -8.86
N HIS A 295 -9.56 -25.42 -8.87
CA HIS A 295 -9.29 -26.86 -8.72
C HIS A 295 -9.35 -27.68 -10.00
N ARG A 296 -9.72 -27.12 -11.16
CA ARG A 296 -9.73 -27.89 -12.41
C ARG A 296 -8.43 -27.63 -13.17
N PHE A 297 -7.35 -28.14 -12.59
CA PHE A 297 -6.07 -28.33 -13.24
C PHE A 297 -6.15 -29.65 -14.02
N GLU A 298 -6.54 -29.58 -15.29
CA GLU A 298 -6.28 -30.65 -16.29
C GLU A 298 -5.09 -30.24 -17.15
#